data_AF-A0A0B6XZL2-F1
#
_entry.id   AF-A0A0B6XZL2-F1
#
_cell.length_a   1.000
_cell.length_b   1.000
_cell.length_c   1.000
_cell.angle_alpha   90.00
_cell.angle_beta   90.00
_cell.angle_gamma   90.00
#
_symmetry.space_group_name_H-M   'P 1'
#
loop_
_entity.id
_entity.type
_entity.pdbx_description
1 polymer ?
#
loop_
_entity_poly.entity_id
_entity_poly.type
_entity_poly.pdbx_seq_one_letter_code
_entity_poly.pdbx_strand_id
1 'polypeptide(L)' 'MASSTQPDYDKPGDTGEERVKVICLGDSAVGKSKLVERFLMDGYKPQQLSTYALTLFNHKEQIEGKTVSVDFWDTA' A
#
# COMPACT_ATOMS: atom_id res chain seq x y z
N MET A 1 23.31 4.55 5.27
CA MET A 1 22.26 5.31 5.98
C MET A 1 21.35 5.95 4.93
N ALA A 2 20.21 5.35 4.64
CA ALA A 2 19.10 6.09 4.05
C ALA A 2 18.19 6.40 5.24
N SER A 3 18.09 7.66 5.62
CA SER A 3 17.04 8.12 6.54
C SER A 3 15.72 7.96 5.80
N SER A 4 15.11 6.78 5.87
CA SER A 4 13.73 6.58 5.44
C SER A 4 12.84 7.21 6.50
N THR A 5 12.78 8.54 6.50
CA THR A 5 11.82 9.28 7.31
C THR A 5 10.46 8.90 6.76
N GLN A 6 9.70 8.15 7.55
CA GLN A 6 8.35 7.77 7.20
C GLN A 6 7.58 9.06 6.85
N PRO A 7 6.81 9.09 5.75
CA PRO A 7 6.06 10.29 5.41
C PRO A 7 5.13 10.65 6.56
N ASP A 8 5.08 11.94 6.88
CA ASP A 8 4.09 12.48 7.81
C ASP A 8 2.73 12.45 7.12
N TYR A 9 1.82 11.59 7.58
CA TYR A 9 0.49 11.44 6.99
C TYR A 9 -0.49 12.51 7.48
N ASP A 10 -0.13 13.29 8.50
CA ASP A 10 -0.93 14.41 9.00
C ASP A 10 -0.67 15.71 8.19
N LYS A 11 0.29 15.66 7.26
CA LYS A 11 0.64 16.78 6.38
C LYS A 11 0.50 16.40 4.90
N PRO A 12 0.09 17.35 4.04
CA PRO A 12 0.20 17.16 2.59
C PRO A 12 1.65 16.86 2.19
N GLY A 13 1.82 16.11 1.11
CA GLY A 13 3.12 15.86 0.54
C GLY A 13 3.75 17.11 -0.09
N ASP A 14 5.03 16.99 -0.47
CA ASP A 14 5.78 18.10 -1.06
C ASP A 14 5.14 18.62 -2.36
N THR A 15 4.37 17.77 -3.06
CA THR A 15 3.63 18.16 -4.27
C THR A 15 2.16 18.50 -3.99
N GLY A 16 1.78 18.66 -2.73
CA GLY A 16 0.43 18.99 -2.26
C GLY A 16 -0.55 17.80 -2.25
N GLU A 17 -0.05 16.58 -2.50
CA GLU A 17 -0.87 15.38 -2.50
C GLU A 17 -1.29 14.98 -1.08
N GLU A 18 -2.54 14.54 -0.92
CA GLU A 18 -2.99 13.91 0.33
C GLU A 18 -2.32 12.52 0.46
N ARG A 19 -1.94 12.13 1.67
CA ARG A 19 -1.23 10.86 1.92
C ARG A 19 -2.03 9.97 2.85
N VAL A 20 -2.22 8.72 2.47
CA VAL A 20 -2.94 7.72 3.27
C VAL A 20 -2.10 6.46 3.42
N LYS A 21 -2.12 5.87 4.61
CA LYS A 21 -1.54 4.55 4.87
C LYS A 21 -2.65 3.51 5.03
N VAL A 22 -2.59 2.45 4.24
CA VAL A 22 -3.51 1.32 4.34
C VAL A 22 -2.72 0.11 4.84
N ILE A 23 -3.11 -0.45 5.99
CA ILE A 23 -2.47 -1.62 6.57
C ILE A 23 -3.43 -2.80 6.48
N CYS A 24 -2.99 -3.89 5.86
CA CYS A 24 -3.79 -5.10 5.70
C CYS A 24 -3.53 -6.07 6.84
N LEU A 25 -4.51 -6.22 7.73
CA LEU A 25 -4.46 -7.11 8.90
C LEU A 25 -5.40 -8.31 8.73
N GLY A 26 -5.09 -9.42 9.42
CA GLY A 26 -5.90 -10.64 9.44
C GLY A 26 -5.05 -11.90 9.56
N ASP A 27 -5.71 -13.03 9.73
CA ASP A 27 -5.04 -14.33 9.89
C ASP A 27 -4.19 -14.71 8.67
N SER A 28 -3.31 -15.69 8.87
CA SER A 28 -2.53 -16.24 7.77
C SER A 28 -3.45 -16.85 6.71
N ALA A 29 -3.06 -16.72 5.44
CA ALA A 29 -3.76 -17.28 4.27
C ALA A 29 -5.21 -16.80 4.00
N VAL A 30 -5.70 -15.73 4.66
CA VAL A 30 -7.02 -15.14 4.36
C VAL A 30 -7.08 -14.33 3.05
N GLY A 31 -5.96 -14.19 2.35
CA GLY A 31 -5.90 -13.53 1.03
C GLY A 31 -5.53 -12.04 1.03
N LYS A 32 -4.95 -11.51 2.12
CA LYS A 32 -4.52 -10.11 2.25
C LYS A 32 -3.68 -9.63 1.05
N SER A 33 -2.60 -10.35 0.75
CA SER A 33 -1.73 -10.05 -0.40
C SER A 33 -2.47 -10.10 -1.73
N LYS A 34 -3.41 -11.05 -1.90
CA LYS A 34 -4.18 -11.18 -3.13
C LYS A 34 -5.11 -10.00 -3.36
N LEU A 35 -5.68 -9.45 -2.29
CA LEU A 35 -6.52 -8.25 -2.38
C LEU A 35 -5.69 -7.04 -2.82
N VAL A 36 -4.52 -6.83 -2.21
CA VAL A 36 -3.62 -5.72 -2.57
C VAL A 36 -3.11 -5.86 -4.01
N GLU A 37 -2.67 -7.05 -4.40
CA GLU A 37 -2.23 -7.35 -5.78
C GLU A 37 -3.35 -7.12 -6.78
N ARG A 38 -4.57 -7.60 -6.49
CA ARG A 38 -5.71 -7.43 -7.38
C ARG A 38 -6.05 -5.96 -7.57
N PHE A 39 -6.02 -5.18 -6.49
CA PHE A 39 -6.28 -3.74 -6.57
C PHE A 39 -5.22 -3.01 -7.41
N LEU A 40 -3.94 -3.29 -7.19
CA LEU A 40 -2.84 -2.56 -7.82
C LEU A 40 -2.54 -3.00 -9.27
N MET A 41 -2.72 -4.29 -9.57
CA MET A 41 -2.26 -4.87 -10.84
C MET A 41 -3.41 -5.37 -11.72
N ASP A 42 -4.66 -5.29 -11.25
CA ASP A 42 -5.84 -5.95 -11.83
C ASP A 42 -5.60 -7.43 -12.22
N GLY A 43 -4.66 -8.06 -11.51
CA GLY A 43 -4.13 -9.39 -11.81
C GLY A 43 -4.50 -10.42 -10.74
N TYR A 44 -4.37 -11.70 -11.09
CA TYR A 44 -4.50 -12.80 -10.13
C TYR A 44 -3.48 -13.89 -10.46
N LYS A 45 -2.58 -14.17 -9.51
CA LYS A 45 -1.65 -15.30 -9.59
C LYS A 45 -2.07 -16.38 -8.58
N PRO A 46 -2.51 -17.57 -9.01
CA PRO A 46 -2.97 -18.62 -8.10
C PRO A 46 -1.87 -19.11 -7.14
N GLN A 47 -0.62 -19.15 -7.62
CA GLN A 47 0.55 -19.50 -6.82
C GLN A 47 1.26 -18.21 -6.40
N GLN A 48 1.30 -17.95 -5.10
CA GLN A 48 2.16 -16.92 -4.52
C GLN A 48 3.07 -17.59 -3.50
N LEU A 49 4.33 -17.16 -3.47
CA LEU A 49 5.18 -17.42 -2.31
C LEU A 49 4.55 -16.72 -1.09
N SER A 50 4.74 -17.29 0.10
CA SER A 50 4.31 -16.66 1.35
C SER A 50 4.79 -15.21 1.42
N THR A 51 3.96 -14.32 1.97
CA THR A 51 4.31 -12.91 2.15
C THR A 51 5.57 -12.81 3.01
N TYR A 52 6.58 -12.08 2.53
CA TYR A 52 7.68 -11.65 3.40
C TYR A 52 7.11 -10.77 4.51
N ALA A 53 7.70 -10.77 5.71
CA ALA A 53 7.14 -10.19 6.94
C ALA A 53 6.41 -8.82 6.77
N LEU A 54 6.87 -7.97 5.84
CA LEU A 54 6.17 -6.78 5.38
C LEU A 54 6.45 -6.55 3.88
N THR A 55 5.41 -6.29 3.10
CA THR A 55 5.52 -5.82 1.71
C THR A 55 4.87 -4.44 1.58
N LEU A 56 5.57 -3.50 0.96
CA LEU A 56 5.11 -2.12 0.80
C LEU A 56 4.85 -1.80 -0.67
N PHE A 57 3.70 -1.21 -0.96
CA PHE A 57 3.36 -0.70 -2.29
C PHE A 57 2.93 0.76 -2.20
N ASN A 58 3.41 1.59 -3.14
CA ASN A 58 2.94 2.97 -3.30
C ASN A 58 2.04 3.05 -4.54
N HIS A 59 0.89 3.70 -4.37
CA HIS A 59 -0.09 3.93 -5.43
C HIS A 59 -0.50 5.40 -5.45
N LYS A 60 -0.68 5.99 -6.62
CA LYS A 60 -1.22 7.35 -6.76
C LYS A 60 -2.52 7.30 -7.53
N GLU A 61 -3.56 7.91 -6.98
CA GLU A 61 -4.91 7.93 -7.55
C GLU A 61 -5.45 9.36 -7.60
N GLN A 62 -6.35 9.63 -8.56
CA GLN A 62 -7.12 10.87 -8.59
C GLN A 62 -8.53 10.61 -8.05
N ILE A 63 -8.86 11.19 -6.91
CA ILE A 63 -10.16 11.03 -6.24
C ILE A 63 -10.76 12.41 -6.06
N GLU A 64 -11.94 12.65 -6.64
CA GLU A 64 -12.67 13.93 -6.51
C GLU A 64 -11.82 15.16 -6.89
N GLY A 65 -10.93 15.02 -7.88
CA GLY A 65 -10.03 16.10 -8.33
C GLY A 65 -8.82 16.34 -7.44
N LYS A 66 -8.62 15.52 -6.41
CA LYS A 66 -7.44 15.53 -5.54
C LYS A 66 -6.52 14.35 -5.87
N THR A 67 -5.21 14.61 -5.84
CA THR A 67 -4.21 13.57 -5.93
C THR A 67 -3.98 12.96 -4.56
N VAL A 68 -4.18 11.65 -4.44
CA VAL A 68 -3.97 10.89 -3.21
C VAL A 68 -2.85 9.88 -3.43
N SER A 69 -1.82 9.94 -2.58
CA SER A 69 -0.77 8.93 -2.49
C SER A 69 -1.10 7.94 -1.40
N VAL A 70 -1.22 6.67 -1.76
CA VAL A 70 -1.59 5.58 -0.86
C VAL A 70 -0.39 4.66 -0.67
N ASP A 71 0.03 4.47 0.57
CA ASP A 71 1.02 3.46 0.96
C ASP A 71 0.30 2.23 1.51
N PHE A 72 0.32 1.13 0.77
CA PHE A 72 -0.20 -0.17 1.20
C PHE A 72 0.89 -0.95 1.95
N TRP A 73 0.52 -1.44 3.13
CA TRP A 73 1.35 -2.22 4.03
C TRP A 73 0.71 -3.60 4.15
N ASP A 74 1.21 -4.54 3.35
CA ASP A 74 0.80 -5.94 3.41
C ASP A 74 1.69 -6.68 4.43
N THR A 75 1.10 -7.03 5.57
CA THR A 75 1.78 -7.74 6.66
C THR A 75 1.41 -9.22 6.64
N ALA A 76 2.37 -10.10 6.94
CA ALA A 76 2.13 -11.55 7.00
C ALA A 76 1.12 -11.94 8.10
#